data_AF-A0A2U1APF7-F1
#
_entry.id   AF-A0A2U1APF7-F1
#
_cell.length_a   1.000
_cell.length_b   1.000
_cell.length_c   1.000
_cell.angle_alpha   90.00
_cell.angle_beta   90.00
_cell.angle_gamma   90.00
#
_symmetry.space_group_name_H-M   'P 1'
#
loop_
_entity.id
_entity.type
_entity.pdbx_description
1 polymer ?
#
loop_
_entity_poly.entity_id
_entity_poly.type
_entity_poly.pdbx_seq_one_letter_code
_entity_poly.pdbx_strand_id
1 'polypeptide(L)'
;MNRYIKISLLVLILTLLFPAPKAQAIDPVTLAILAPIALKVADAARPYLVRSALNTVRCMGKMGKDMFEIFYLPYGFLKMTVGAPFGGFTSGLVYTIKGAIAPGKLVLHTLLLPVMMIGVDINI
;
A
#
# COMPACT_ATOMS: atom_id res chain seq x y z
N MET A 1 4.57 22.43 2.69
CA MET A 1 6.03 22.26 2.57
C MET A 1 6.65 21.51 3.75
N ASN A 2 6.41 21.94 5.00
CA ASN A 2 7.01 21.35 6.22
C ASN A 2 6.78 19.83 6.42
N ARG A 3 5.61 19.30 6.01
CA ARG A 3 5.28 17.87 6.17
C ARG A 3 6.12 16.95 5.28
N TYR A 4 6.42 17.36 4.05
CA TYR A 4 7.18 16.55 3.09
C TYR A 4 8.66 16.49 3.48
N ILE A 5 9.19 17.59 4.04
CA ILE A 5 10.56 17.65 4.58
C ILE A 5 10.70 16.69 5.76
N LYS A 6 9.73 16.67 6.68
CA LYS A 6 9.73 15.72 7.81
C LYS A 6 9.67 14.27 7.36
N ILE A 7 8.84 13.95 6.36
CA ILE A 7 8.73 12.58 5.82
C ILE A 7 10.04 12.16 5.13
N SER A 8 10.63 13.03 4.30
CA SER A 8 11.93 12.81 3.66
C SER A 8 13.04 12.56 4.68
N LEU A 9 13.06 13.36 5.76
CA LEU A 9 14.07 13.27 6.80
C LEU A 9 13.90 12.00 7.65
N LEU A 10 12.66 11.56 7.89
CA LEU A 10 12.36 10.30 8.59
C LEU A 10 12.78 9.08 7.74
N VAL A 11 12.50 9.11 6.42
CA VAL A 11 12.96 8.06 5.49
C VAL A 11 14.49 8.00 5.44
N LEU A 12 15.18 9.15 5.39
CA LEU A 12 16.64 9.21 5.44
C LEU A 12 17.19 8.58 6.74
N ILE A 13 16.61 8.93 7.88
CA ILE A 13 16.99 8.40 9.18
C ILE A 13 16.77 6.88 9.23
N LEU A 14 15.64 6.36 8.73
CA LEU A 14 15.37 4.92 8.64
C LEU A 14 16.40 4.19 7.77
N THR A 15 16.80 4.76 6.63
CA THR A 15 17.82 4.15 5.77
C THR A 15 19.22 4.15 6.38
N LEU A 16 19.50 5.08 7.30
CA LEU A 16 20.78 5.14 8.02
C LEU A 16 20.80 4.22 9.26
N LEU A 17 19.68 4.10 9.98
CA LEU A 17 19.53 3.23 11.16
C LEU A 17 19.48 1.75 10.80
N PHE A 18 18.93 1.40 9.63
CA PHE A 18 18.96 0.06 9.07
C PHE A 18 19.89 0.05 7.86
N PRO A 19 21.22 0.04 8.06
CA PRO A 19 22.16 -0.03 6.95
C PRO A 19 21.84 -1.31 6.16
N ALA A 20 21.50 -1.14 4.88
CA ALA A 20 21.32 -2.27 3.98
C ALA A 20 22.56 -3.17 4.13
N PRO A 21 22.38 -4.49 4.36
CA PRO A 21 23.52 -5.38 4.53
C PRO A 21 24.45 -5.19 3.34
N LYS A 22 25.70 -4.79 3.62
CA LYS A 22 26.72 -4.60 2.57
C LYS A 22 26.74 -5.87 1.75
N ALA A 23 26.34 -5.78 0.48
CA ALA A 23 26.42 -6.89 -0.44
C ALA A 23 27.90 -7.28 -0.49
N GLN A 24 28.24 -8.40 0.16
CA GLN A 24 29.56 -8.99 -0.01
C GLN A 24 29.70 -9.21 -1.50
N ALA A 25 30.74 -8.65 -2.10
CA ALA A 25 31.01 -8.86 -3.51
C ALA A 25 31.17 -10.36 -3.73
N ILE A 26 30.13 -10.98 -4.29
CA ILE A 26 30.18 -12.38 -4.67
C ILE A 26 31.06 -12.42 -5.91
N ASP A 27 32.17 -13.14 -5.84
CA ASP A 27 33.05 -13.31 -6.99
C ASP A 27 32.24 -13.82 -8.19
N PRO A 28 32.50 -13.33 -9.41
CA PRO A 28 31.72 -13.69 -10.59
C PRO A 28 31.66 -15.20 -10.85
N VAL A 29 32.69 -15.94 -10.42
CA VAL A 29 32.71 -17.41 -10.44
C VAL A 29 31.66 -18.01 -9.50
N THR A 30 31.57 -17.50 -8.27
CA THR A 30 30.60 -17.93 -7.26
C THR A 30 29.17 -17.58 -7.68
N LEU A 31 28.98 -16.41 -8.30
CA LEU A 31 27.69 -16.01 -8.88
C LEU A 31 27.32 -16.93 -10.05
N ALA A 32 28.25 -17.29 -10.93
CA ALA A 32 28.02 -18.21 -12.04
C ALA A 32 27.61 -19.62 -11.57
N ILE A 33 28.11 -20.07 -10.42
CA ILE A 33 27.74 -21.38 -9.84
C ILE A 33 26.40 -21.29 -9.10
N LEU A 34 26.15 -20.21 -8.37
CA LEU A 34 24.90 -20.02 -7.60
C LEU A 34 23.72 -19.64 -8.49
N ALA A 35 23.92 -18.90 -9.59
CA ALA A 35 22.87 -18.46 -10.50
C ALA A 35 21.99 -19.61 -11.02
N PRO A 36 22.50 -20.73 -11.55
CA PRO A 36 21.66 -21.84 -12.00
C PRO A 36 20.90 -22.52 -10.85
N ILE A 37 21.49 -22.56 -9.65
CA ILE A 37 20.84 -23.13 -8.46
C ILE A 37 19.69 -22.21 -8.02
N ALA A 38 19.94 -20.90 -7.98
CA ALA A 38 18.93 -19.89 -7.67
C ALA A 38 17.79 -19.88 -8.70
N LEU A 39 18.09 -20.07 -9.99
CA LEU A 39 17.06 -20.19 -11.04
C LEU A 39 16.19 -21.44 -10.84
N LYS A 40 16.77 -22.59 -10.49
CA LYS A 40 15.99 -23.80 -10.19
C LYS A 40 15.08 -23.62 -8.98
N VAL A 41 15.56 -22.97 -7.93
CA VAL A 41 14.76 -22.64 -6.75
C VAL A 41 13.67 -21.63 -7.09
N ALA A 42 13.97 -20.64 -7.93
CA ALA A 42 12.99 -19.67 -8.41
C ALA A 42 11.88 -20.33 -9.25
N ASP A 43 12.23 -21.28 -10.12
CA ASP A 43 11.24 -22.05 -10.89
C ASP A 43 10.37 -22.94 -9.99
N ALA A 44 10.94 -23.53 -8.94
CA ALA A 44 10.17 -24.27 -7.94
C ALA A 44 9.23 -23.35 -7.12
N ALA A 45 9.65 -22.11 -6.85
CA ALA A 45 8.87 -21.10 -6.13
C ALA A 45 7.84 -20.37 -7.03
N ARG A 46 7.95 -20.52 -8.36
CA ARG A 46 7.11 -19.85 -9.37
C ARG A 46 5.61 -19.87 -9.07
N PRO A 47 4.96 -21.01 -8.72
CA PRO A 47 3.52 -21.00 -8.43
C PRO A 47 3.15 -20.15 -7.21
N TYR A 48 4.04 -20.07 -6.20
CA TYR A 48 3.83 -19.24 -5.01
C TYR A 48 4.03 -17.76 -5.33
N LEU A 49 5.03 -17.42 -6.15
CA LEU A 49 5.25 -16.05 -6.64
C LEU A 49 4.10 -15.54 -7.51
N VAL A 50 3.55 -16.41 -8.38
CA VAL A 50 2.39 -16.04 -9.21
C VAL A 50 1.15 -15.83 -8.34
N ARG A 51 0.91 -16.71 -7.36
CA ARG A 51 -0.22 -16.55 -6.41
C ARG A 51 -0.07 -15.29 -5.57
N SER A 52 1.12 -15.03 -5.04
CA SER A 52 1.36 -13.83 -4.25
C SER A 52 1.21 -12.57 -5.10
N ALA A 53 1.71 -12.55 -6.32
CA ALA A 53 1.52 -11.43 -7.26
C ALA A 53 0.03 -11.16 -7.54
N LEU A 54 -0.76 -12.20 -7.84
CA LEU A 54 -2.20 -12.05 -8.08
C LEU A 54 -2.94 -11.51 -6.84
N ASN A 55 -2.62 -12.01 -5.65
CA ASN A 55 -3.23 -11.54 -4.41
C ASN A 55 -2.81 -10.10 -4.07
N THR A 56 -1.55 -9.74 -4.37
CA THR A 56 -1.04 -8.37 -4.23
C THR A 56 -1.81 -7.41 -5.11
N VAL A 57 -2.04 -7.77 -6.38
CA VAL A 57 -2.81 -6.93 -7.32
C VAL A 57 -4.25 -6.74 -6.83
N ARG A 58 -4.90 -7.79 -6.31
CA ARG A 58 -6.24 -7.69 -5.72
C ARG A 58 -6.26 -6.76 -4.49
N CYS A 59 -5.28 -6.89 -3.60
CA CYS A 59 -5.12 -6.02 -2.43
C CYS A 59 -4.88 -4.56 -2.85
N MET A 60 -3.99 -4.32 -3.82
CA MET A 60 -3.75 -2.97 -4.37
C MET A 60 -5.03 -2.39 -5.00
N GLY A 61 -5.86 -3.21 -5.63
CA GLY A 61 -7.17 -2.79 -6.13
C GLY A 61 -8.12 -2.33 -5.03
N LYS A 62 -8.17 -3.04 -3.89
CA LYS A 62 -8.98 -2.64 -2.71
C LYS A 62 -8.44 -1.35 -2.09
N MET A 63 -7.11 -1.27 -1.90
CA MET A 63 -6.45 -0.05 -1.40
C MET A 63 -6.68 1.15 -2.32
N GLY A 64 -6.68 0.93 -3.64
CA GLY A 64 -6.99 1.97 -4.62
C GLY A 64 -8.40 2.53 -4.39
N LYS A 65 -9.39 1.67 -4.14
CA LYS A 65 -10.76 2.12 -3.79
C LYS A 65 -10.77 2.93 -2.51
N ASP A 66 -10.11 2.47 -1.45
CA ASP A 66 -10.02 3.22 -0.19
C ASP A 66 -9.33 4.58 -0.39
N MET A 67 -8.35 4.66 -1.30
CA MET A 67 -7.67 5.90 -1.67
C MET A 67 -8.61 6.88 -2.40
N PHE A 68 -9.52 6.37 -3.23
CA PHE A 68 -10.59 7.17 -3.83
C PHE A 68 -11.63 7.61 -2.79
N GLU A 69 -11.92 6.79 -1.78
CA GLU A 69 -12.85 7.15 -0.71
C GLU A 69 -12.36 8.32 0.14
N ILE A 70 -11.04 8.55 0.24
CA ILE A 70 -10.47 9.76 0.87
C ILE A 70 -10.96 11.04 0.17
N PHE A 71 -11.19 11.02 -1.15
CA PHE A 71 -11.73 12.15 -1.90
C PHE A 71 -13.21 12.42 -1.62
N TYR A 72 -13.93 11.50 -0.96
CA TYR A 72 -15.28 11.79 -0.49
C TYR A 72 -15.31 12.83 0.64
N LEU A 73 -14.21 13.05 1.34
CA LEU A 73 -14.12 14.05 2.41
C LEU A 73 -14.27 15.49 1.86
N PRO A 74 -13.44 15.95 0.90
CA PRO A 74 -13.64 17.26 0.28
C PRO A 74 -14.94 17.33 -0.54
N TYR A 75 -15.36 16.24 -1.17
CA TYR A 75 -16.63 16.18 -1.90
C TYR A 75 -17.86 16.31 -0.98
N GLY A 76 -17.82 15.67 0.19
CA GLY A 76 -18.83 15.76 1.24
C GLY A 76 -18.95 17.19 1.77
N PHE A 77 -17.82 17.84 2.07
CA PHE A 77 -17.81 19.26 2.46
C PHE A 77 -18.39 20.17 1.38
N LEU A 78 -18.06 19.96 0.10
CA LEU A 78 -18.64 20.71 -1.02
C LEU A 78 -20.16 20.51 -1.13
N LYS A 79 -20.66 19.29 -0.94
CA LYS A 79 -22.11 19.03 -0.89
C LYS A 79 -22.79 19.65 0.33
N MET A 80 -22.09 19.73 1.46
CA MET A 80 -22.61 20.37 2.67
C MET A 80 -22.58 21.90 2.61
N THR A 81 -21.71 22.52 1.81
CA THR A 81 -21.64 23.98 1.69
C THR A 81 -22.45 24.51 0.50
N VAL A 82 -22.24 23.94 -0.69
CA VAL A 82 -22.89 24.40 -1.94
C VAL A 82 -24.19 23.65 -2.20
N GLY A 83 -24.30 22.39 -1.77
CA GLY A 83 -25.51 21.57 -1.91
C GLY A 83 -26.53 21.74 -0.77
N ALA A 84 -26.18 22.46 0.31
CA ALA A 84 -27.09 22.79 1.41
C ALA A 84 -28.43 23.42 0.96
N PRO A 85 -28.45 24.46 0.09
CA PRO A 85 -29.70 25.09 -0.33
C PRO A 85 -30.63 24.16 -1.14
N PHE A 86 -30.14 23.02 -1.63
CA PHE A 86 -30.93 22.04 -2.40
C PHE A 86 -31.25 20.76 -1.61
N GLY A 87 -31.10 20.78 -0.27
CA GLY A 87 -31.37 19.61 0.58
C GLY A 87 -30.26 18.55 0.60
N GLY A 88 -29.08 18.86 0.06
CA GLY A 88 -27.95 17.93 -0.04
C GLY A 88 -27.14 17.72 1.26
N PHE A 89 -27.51 18.40 2.35
CA PHE A 89 -26.72 18.46 3.59
C PHE A 89 -26.56 17.09 4.27
N THR A 90 -27.64 16.31 4.37
CA THR A 90 -27.62 14.95 4.95
C THR A 90 -26.79 13.99 4.11
N SER A 91 -26.93 14.07 2.78
CA SER A 91 -26.12 13.27 1.86
C SER A 91 -24.64 13.63 1.95
N GLY A 92 -24.31 14.92 2.05
CA GLY A 92 -22.93 15.41 2.24
C GLY A 92 -22.30 14.92 3.54
N LEU A 93 -23.06 14.90 4.64
CA LEU A 93 -22.58 14.42 5.95
C LEU A 93 -22.15 12.93 5.90
N VAL A 94 -22.92 12.09 5.21
CA VAL A 94 -22.58 10.67 5.00
C VAL A 94 -21.28 10.51 4.19
N TYR A 95 -21.07 11.33 3.15
CA TYR A 95 -19.83 11.29 2.36
C TYR A 95 -18.62 11.81 3.16
N THR A 96 -18.82 12.80 4.02
CA THR A 96 -17.77 13.32 4.91
C THR A 96 -17.34 12.26 5.93
N ILE A 97 -18.28 11.55 6.55
CA ILE A 97 -17.97 10.46 7.50
C ILE A 97 -17.26 9.30 6.78
N LYS A 98 -17.73 8.90 5.59
CA LYS A 98 -17.06 7.87 4.80
C LYS A 98 -15.63 8.28 4.42
N GLY A 99 -15.43 9.52 4.01
CA GLY A 99 -14.11 10.06 3.72
C GLY A 99 -13.19 10.14 4.93
N ALA A 100 -13.74 10.35 6.14
CA ALA A 100 -12.95 10.38 7.38
C ALA A 100 -12.52 8.98 7.86
N ILE A 101 -13.30 7.95 7.57
CA ILE A 101 -12.98 6.54 7.93
C ILE A 101 -12.03 5.91 6.90
N ALA A 102 -12.11 6.32 5.63
CA ALA A 102 -11.27 5.85 4.52
C ALA A 102 -9.74 5.85 4.80
N PRO A 103 -9.11 6.90 5.37
CA PRO A 103 -7.69 6.86 5.67
C PRO A 103 -7.31 5.81 6.72
N GLY A 104 -8.19 5.52 7.70
CA GLY A 104 -7.96 4.44 8.66
C GLY A 104 -8.03 3.07 7.99
N LYS A 105 -8.99 2.89 7.09
CA LYS A 105 -9.15 1.66 6.30
C LYS A 105 -7.96 1.39 5.38
N LEU A 106 -7.43 2.45 4.75
CA LEU A 106 -6.23 2.39 3.91
C LEU A 106 -5.00 1.93 4.72
N VAL A 107 -4.80 2.46 5.93
CA VAL A 107 -3.69 2.08 6.83
C VAL A 107 -3.77 0.60 7.24
N LEU A 108 -4.98 0.12 7.55
CA LEU A 108 -5.20 -1.30 7.88
C LEU A 108 -4.90 -2.20 6.69
N HIS A 109 -5.34 -1.83 5.48
CA HIS A 109 -5.00 -2.57 4.27
C HIS A 109 -3.50 -2.55 3.99
N THR A 110 -2.78 -1.47 4.32
CA THR A 110 -1.30 -1.38 4.12
C THR A 110 -0.54 -2.28 5.09
N LEU A 111 -0.97 -2.33 6.35
CA LEU A 111 -0.38 -3.22 7.34
C LEU A 111 -0.68 -4.71 7.07
N LEU A 112 -1.86 -5.01 6.52
CA LEU A 112 -2.28 -6.38 6.21
C LEU A 112 -1.80 -6.87 4.83
N LEU A 113 -1.20 -6.01 4.02
CA LEU A 113 -0.64 -6.35 2.69
C LEU A 113 0.24 -7.62 2.71
N PRO A 114 1.27 -7.76 3.59
CA PRO A 114 2.07 -8.98 3.66
C PRO A 114 1.26 -10.24 3.99
N VAL A 115 0.19 -10.12 4.79
CA VAL A 115 -0.70 -11.23 5.14
C VAL A 115 -1.59 -11.61 3.96
N MET A 116 -2.08 -10.62 3.21
CA MET A 116 -2.86 -10.85 1.99
C MET A 116 -2.02 -11.44 0.85
N MET A 117 -0.72 -11.11 0.76
CA MET A 117 0.20 -11.73 -0.21
C MET A 117 0.31 -13.25 -0.04
N ILE A 118 0.16 -13.75 1.19
CA ILE A 118 0.18 -15.19 1.51
C ILE A 118 -1.15 -15.87 1.11
N GLY A 119 -2.18 -15.09 0.79
CA GLY A 119 -3.49 -15.58 0.32
C GLY A 119 -4.60 -15.55 1.36
N VAL A 120 -4.39 -14.90 2.50
CA VAL A 120 -5.46 -14.64 3.47
C VAL A 120 -6.21 -13.39 3.03
N ASP A 121 -7.35 -13.57 2.36
CA ASP A 121 -8.22 -12.47 1.95
C ASP A 121 -9.03 -11.99 3.17
N ILE A 122 -8.60 -10.88 3.77
CA ILE A 122 -9.30 -10.26 4.88
C ILE A 122 -10.15 -9.12 4.32
N ASN A 123 -11.47 -9.29 4.34
CA ASN A 123 -12.43 -8.29 3.86
C ASN A 123 -12.91 -7.45 5.06
N ILE A 124 -12.23 -6.34 5.32
CA ILE A 124 -12.56 -5.32 6.33
C ILE A 124 -13.06 -4.06 5.62
#